data_AF-A0A645CVL7-F1
#
_entry.id   AF-A0A645CVL7-F1
#
_cell.length_a   1.000
_cell.length_b   1.000
_cell.length_c   1.000
_cell.angle_alpha   90.00
_cell.angle_beta   90.00
_cell.angle_gamma   90.00
#
_symmetry.space_group_name_H-M   'P 1'
#
loop_
_entity.id
_entity.type
_entity.pdbx_description
1 polymer ?
#
loop_
_entity_poly.entity_id
_entity_poly.type
_entity_poly.pdbx_seq_one_letter_code
_entity_poly.pdbx_strand_id
1 'polypeptide(L)'
;MSIVGPRPEREYFMNIYKEALPEYQYRTNVRAGITGLAHVLGKYNTPPEERIKLDLTYIQNYSFLLDIKIIIDTIRVVFTREYAEGIETNEQTEAMKAGLECEPAAKSVSSIRML
;
A
#
# COMPACT_ATOMS: atom_id res chain seq x y z
N MET A 1 -10.22 15.33 13.11
CA MET A 1 -9.43 14.11 12.89
C MET A 1 -9.88 13.05 13.88
N SER A 2 -9.67 11.77 13.57
CA SER A 2 -10.00 10.61 14.41
C SER A 2 -8.72 9.97 14.97
N ILE A 3 -8.84 9.13 16.00
CA ILE A 3 -7.73 8.25 16.44
C ILE A 3 -7.58 7.09 15.45
N VAL A 4 -8.71 6.47 15.08
CA VAL A 4 -8.78 5.34 14.15
C VAL A 4 -9.46 5.79 12.85
N GLY A 5 -8.81 5.52 11.71
CA GLY A 5 -9.32 5.84 10.39
C GLY A 5 -8.29 5.71 9.28
N PRO A 6 -8.71 5.82 8.01
CA PRO A 6 -7.82 5.74 6.85
C PRO A 6 -6.76 6.85 6.86
N ARG A 7 -5.61 6.56 6.27
CA ARG A 7 -4.52 7.53 6.13
C ARG A 7 -4.86 8.54 5.03
N PRO A 8 -4.61 9.85 5.23
CA PRO A 8 -4.76 10.82 4.15
C PRO A 8 -3.66 10.62 3.11
N GLU A 9 -4.06 10.45 1.84
CA GLU A 9 -3.16 10.30 0.70
C GLU A 9 -2.90 11.65 0.00
N ARG A 10 -1.81 11.74 -0.77
CA ARG A 10 -1.52 12.96 -1.56
C ARG A 10 -2.49 13.07 -2.74
N GLU A 11 -2.87 14.29 -3.09
CA GLU A 11 -3.80 14.57 -4.19
C GLU A 11 -3.43 13.92 -5.52
N TYR A 12 -2.13 13.88 -5.84
CA TYR A 12 -1.62 13.19 -7.02
C TYR A 12 -2.03 11.71 -7.08
N PHE A 13 -1.87 10.97 -5.97
CA PHE A 13 -2.25 9.56 -5.90
C PHE A 13 -3.76 9.38 -5.80
N MET A 14 -4.47 10.30 -5.16
CA MET A 14 -5.94 10.26 -5.10
C MET A 14 -6.57 10.24 -6.49
N ASN A 15 -6.05 11.02 -7.44
CA ASN A 15 -6.60 11.07 -8.79
C ASN A 15 -6.37 9.75 -9.54
N ILE A 16 -5.14 9.20 -9.46
CA ILE A 16 -4.80 7.91 -10.06
C ILE A 16 -5.69 6.80 -9.51
N TYR A 17 -5.89 6.76 -8.18
CA TYR A 17 -6.71 5.72 -7.58
C TYR A 17 -8.20 5.90 -7.81
N LYS A 18 -8.70 7.13 -7.95
CA LYS A 18 -10.10 7.38 -8.32
C LYS A 18 -10.40 6.89 -9.74
N GLU A 19 -9.44 6.99 -10.66
CA GLU A 19 -9.56 6.45 -12.01
C GLU A 19 -9.49 4.92 -12.01
N ALA A 20 -8.60 4.34 -11.20
CA ALA A 20 -8.45 2.88 -11.11
C ALA A 20 -9.56 2.16 -10.32
N LEU A 21 -10.06 2.80 -9.25
CA LEU A 21 -11.03 2.22 -8.31
C LEU A 21 -12.11 3.26 -7.97
N PRO A 22 -13.32 3.16 -8.55
CA PRO A 22 -14.40 4.10 -8.26
C PRO A 22 -14.83 4.09 -6.78
N GLU A 23 -14.58 3.00 -6.06
CA GLU A 23 -14.85 2.88 -4.63
C GLU A 23 -13.91 3.72 -3.76
N TYR A 24 -12.79 4.22 -4.32
CA TYR A 24 -11.83 5.07 -3.60
C TYR A 24 -12.52 6.25 -2.89
N GLN A 25 -13.55 6.81 -3.52
CA GLN A 25 -14.29 7.96 -3.02
C GLN A 25 -14.94 7.72 -1.65
N TYR A 26 -15.29 6.48 -1.30
CA TYR A 26 -15.95 6.18 -0.02
C TYR A 26 -15.04 6.40 1.18
N ARG A 27 -13.73 6.53 0.98
CA ARG A 27 -12.79 6.85 2.05
C ARG A 27 -12.95 8.21 2.69
N THR A 28 -13.53 9.17 1.97
CA THR A 28 -13.77 10.50 2.52
C THR A 28 -14.99 10.54 3.45
N ASN A 29 -15.79 9.47 3.53
CA ASN A 29 -16.95 9.40 4.42
C ASN A 29 -16.55 9.34 5.91
N VAL A 30 -15.34 8.89 6.21
CA VAL A 30 -14.81 8.81 7.57
C VAL A 30 -13.67 9.80 7.76
N ARG A 31 -13.49 10.28 9.00
CA ARG A 31 -12.40 11.20 9.31
C ARG A 31 -11.07 10.44 9.26
N ALA A 32 -10.06 11.07 8.67
CA ALA A 32 -8.69 10.55 8.68
C ALA A 32 -8.19 10.28 10.11
N GLY A 33 -7.47 9.18 10.28
CA GLY A 33 -6.98 8.67 11.57
C GLY A 33 -5.45 8.66 11.69
N ILE A 34 -4.97 8.49 12.92
CA ILE A 34 -3.54 8.27 13.21
C ILE A 34 -3.18 6.80 12.94
N THR A 35 -4.02 5.87 13.41
CA THR A 35 -3.94 4.44 13.09
C THR A 35 -5.15 4.02 12.26
N GLY A 36 -5.07 2.86 11.61
CA GLY A 36 -6.13 2.32 10.78
C GLY A 36 -5.91 0.83 10.51
N LEU A 37 -6.94 0.17 9.99
CA LEU A 37 -6.88 -1.27 9.73
C LEU A 37 -5.74 -1.63 8.75
N ALA A 38 -5.49 -0.79 7.74
CA ALA A 38 -4.37 -0.94 6.83
C ALA A 38 -2.99 -0.81 7.49
N HIS A 39 -2.87 -0.08 8.61
CA HIS A 39 -1.61 0.01 9.36
C HIS A 39 -1.33 -1.22 10.22
N VAL A 40 -2.38 -1.87 10.72
CA VAL A 40 -2.26 -3.07 11.57
C VAL A 40 -2.14 -4.34 10.74
N LEU A 41 -2.88 -4.44 9.63
CA LEU A 41 -2.89 -5.66 8.80
C LEU A 41 -2.01 -5.54 7.55
N GLY A 42 -1.73 -4.31 7.09
CA GLY A 42 -0.87 -4.09 5.93
C GLY A 42 0.59 -4.36 6.28
N LYS A 43 1.24 -5.21 5.49
CA LYS A 43 2.69 -5.42 5.55
C LYS A 43 3.39 -4.36 4.71
N TYR A 44 4.71 -4.22 4.90
CA TYR A 44 5.51 -3.26 4.13
C TYR A 44 5.36 -3.46 2.61
N ASN A 45 5.30 -4.72 2.16
CA ASN A 45 5.19 -5.07 0.75
C ASN A 45 3.74 -5.16 0.22
N THR A 46 2.73 -4.83 1.03
CA THR A 46 1.34 -4.88 0.57
C THR A 46 1.12 -3.83 -0.52
N PRO A 47 0.64 -4.22 -1.73
CA PRO A 47 0.42 -3.28 -2.82
C PRO A 47 -0.63 -2.23 -2.44
N PRO A 48 -0.61 -1.04 -3.04
CA PRO A 48 -1.54 0.03 -2.68
C PRO A 48 -3.00 -0.40 -2.76
N GLU A 49 -3.40 -1.14 -3.78
CA GLU A 49 -4.77 -1.63 -3.97
C GLU A 49 -5.30 -2.48 -2.80
N GLU A 50 -4.46 -3.32 -2.21
CA GLU A 50 -4.85 -4.12 -1.05
C GLU A 50 -5.01 -3.26 0.20
N ARG A 51 -4.14 -2.26 0.39
CA ARG A 51 -4.31 -1.26 1.47
C ARG A 51 -5.62 -0.51 1.32
N ILE A 52 -5.96 -0.16 0.08
CA ILE A 52 -7.22 0.48 -0.26
C ILE A 52 -8.42 -0.39 0.13
N LYS A 53 -8.38 -1.69 -0.19
CA LYS A 53 -9.43 -2.63 0.20
C LYS A 53 -9.57 -2.72 1.71
N LEU A 54 -8.46 -2.78 2.46
CA LEU A 54 -8.48 -2.78 3.93
C LEU A 54 -9.16 -1.53 4.51
N ASP A 55 -8.87 -0.35 3.97
CA ASP A 55 -9.54 0.89 4.38
C ASP A 55 -11.06 0.83 4.11
N LEU A 56 -11.47 0.32 2.94
CA LEU A 56 -12.88 0.19 2.58
C LEU A 56 -13.60 -0.84 3.47
N THR A 57 -12.95 -1.96 3.78
CA THR A 57 -13.49 -2.97 4.71
C THR A 57 -13.73 -2.39 6.11
N TYR A 58 -12.82 -1.53 6.58
CA TYR A 58 -12.99 -0.81 7.85
C TYR A 58 -14.21 0.12 7.80
N ILE A 59 -14.40 0.86 6.69
CA ILE A 59 -15.53 1.78 6.52
C ILE A 59 -16.85 1.01 6.45
N GLN A 60 -16.89 -0.12 5.74
CA GLN A 60 -18.09 -0.94 5.62
C GLN A 60 -18.52 -1.56 6.95
N ASN A 61 -17.56 -1.97 7.79
CA ASN A 61 -17.83 -2.63 9.08
C ASN A 61 -17.55 -1.72 10.27
N TYR A 62 -17.73 -0.40 10.09
CA TYR A 62 -17.42 0.58 11.10
C TYR A 62 -18.20 0.30 12.40
N SER A 63 -17.48 0.04 13.49
CA SER A 63 -18.06 -0.21 14.80
C SER A 63 -17.09 0.19 15.91
N PHE A 64 -17.63 0.61 17.05
CA PHE A 64 -16.81 1.01 18.20
C PHE A 64 -15.92 -0.13 18.72
N LEU A 65 -16.38 -1.38 18.62
CA LEU A 65 -15.59 -2.56 19.00
C LEU A 65 -14.41 -2.79 18.05
N LEU A 66 -14.60 -2.53 16.75
CA LEU A 66 -13.52 -2.62 15.77
C LEU A 66 -12.44 -1.58 16.07
N ASP A 67 -12.82 -0.36 16.44
CA ASP A 67 -11.87 0.70 16.81
C ASP A 67 -11.01 0.29 18.02
N ILE A 68 -11.61 -0.28 19.07
CA ILE A 68 -10.88 -0.79 20.23
C ILE A 68 -9.92 -1.91 19.82
N LYS A 69 -10.38 -2.84 19.00
CA LYS A 69 -9.55 -3.94 18.50
C LYS A 69 -8.33 -3.42 17.73
N ILE A 70 -8.54 -2.46 16.82
CA ILE A 70 -7.45 -1.84 16.06
C ILE A 70 -6.45 -1.14 16.98
N ILE A 71 -6.90 -0.47 18.03
CA ILE A 71 -6.01 0.18 19.00
C ILE A 71 -5.15 -0.87 19.73
N ILE A 72 -5.75 -1.96 20.22
CA ILE A 72 -5.02 -3.03 20.92
C ILE A 72 -4.01 -3.69 19.96
N ASP A 73 -4.43 -4.00 18.74
CA ASP A 73 -3.54 -4.58 17.75
C ASP A 73 -2.43 -3.61 17.36
N THR A 74 -2.70 -2.31 17.26
CA THR A 74 -1.67 -1.27 17.03
C THR A 74 -0.62 -1.28 18.13
N ILE A 75 -1.04 -1.36 19.40
CA ILE A 75 -0.13 -1.47 20.53
C ILE A 75 0.72 -2.74 20.37
N ARG A 76 0.10 -3.89 20.10
CA ARG A 76 0.82 -5.15 19.89
C ARG A 76 1.87 -5.05 18.78
N VAL A 77 1.53 -4.45 17.64
CA VAL A 77 2.44 -4.24 16.50
C VAL A 77 3.60 -3.33 16.87
N VAL A 78 3.36 -2.24 17.61
CA VAL A 78 4.42 -1.32 18.03
C VAL A 78 5.40 -1.99 19.00
N PHE A 79 4.91 -2.87 19.88
CA PHE A 79 5.75 -3.63 20.80
C PHE A 79 6.41 -4.87 20.16
N THR A 80 5.84 -5.40 19.08
CA THR A 80 6.31 -6.62 18.40
C THR A 80 7.00 -6.23 17.09
N ARG A 81 8.34 -6.18 17.09
CA ARG A 81 9.17 -5.81 15.91
C ARG A 81 8.98 -6.68 14.65
N GLU A 82 8.24 -7.78 14.75
CA GLU A 82 8.03 -8.78 13.68
C GLU A 82 7.32 -8.22 12.44
N TYR A 83 6.60 -7.09 12.52
CA TYR A 83 5.98 -6.47 11.34
C TYR A 83 6.97 -5.84 10.34
N ALA A 84 8.25 -5.73 10.72
CA ALA A 84 9.32 -5.30 9.82
C ALA A 84 9.81 -6.42 8.89
N GLU A 85 9.34 -7.66 9.06
CA GLU A 85 9.68 -8.77 8.17
C GLU A 85 8.93 -8.60 6.85
N GLY A 86 9.60 -7.91 5.92
CA GLY A 86 9.38 -8.16 4.51
C GLY A 86 9.52 -9.65 4.28
N ILE A 87 8.47 -10.26 3.75
CA ILE A 87 8.51 -11.63 3.23
C ILE A 87 9.77 -11.73 2.36
N GLU A 88 10.72 -12.58 2.76
CA GLU A 88 11.88 -12.93 1.95
C GLU A 88 11.37 -13.24 0.54
N THR A 89 11.74 -12.39 -0.41
CA THR A 89 11.46 -12.54 -1.84
C THR A 89 12.02 -13.87 -2.30
N ASN A 90 11.21 -14.93 -2.29
CA ASN A 90 11.60 -16.19 -2.92
C ASN A 90 10.53 -16.81 -3.83
N GLU A 91 9.36 -16.20 -4.01
CA GLU A 91 8.32 -16.82 -4.87
C GLU A 91 7.74 -15.92 -5.97
N GLN A 92 8.02 -14.60 -5.98
CA GLN A 92 7.47 -13.70 -7.02
C GLN A 92 8.48 -13.27 -8.09
N THR A 93 9.76 -13.65 -7.98
CA THR A 93 10.79 -13.28 -8.96
C THR A 93 10.85 -14.23 -10.15
N GLU A 94 10.27 -15.44 -10.07
CA GLU A 94 10.31 -16.39 -11.18
C GLU A 94 9.19 -16.18 -12.21
N ALA A 95 8.00 -15.73 -11.78
CA ALA A 95 6.88 -15.49 -12.69
C ALA A 95 7.07 -14.23 -13.58
N MET A 96 7.88 -13.26 -13.16
CA MET A 96 8.12 -12.02 -13.95
C MET A 96 9.33 -12.12 -14.89
N LYS A 97 10.20 -13.14 -14.75
CA LYS A 97 11.35 -13.35 -15.65
C LYS A 97 10.99 -14.07 -16.96
N ALA A 98 9.87 -14.78 -17.02
CA ALA A 98 9.45 -15.50 -18.23
C ALA A 98 8.70 -14.61 -19.26
N GLY A 99 8.34 -13.38 -18.90
CA GLY A 99 7.45 -12.52 -19.70
C GLY A 99 8.09 -11.29 -20.33
N LEU A 100 9.40 -11.06 -20.17
CA LEU A 100 10.06 -9.86 -20.71
C LEU A 100 11.36 -10.19 -21.45
N GLU A 101 11.33 -11.21 -22.33
CA GLU A 101 12.21 -11.20 -23.50
C GLU A 101 11.63 -10.24 -24.54
N CYS A 102 11.97 -8.95 -24.40
CA CYS A 102 11.91 -7.98 -25.48
C CYS A 102 13.20 -7.15 -25.40
N GLU A 103 14.13 -7.53 -26.29
CA GLU A 103 15.36 -6.87 -26.78
C GLU A 103 15.96 -5.64 -26.05
N PRO A 104 17.28 -5.63 -25.78
CA PRO A 104 17.97 -4.48 -25.21
C PRO A 104 18.41 -3.48 -26.30
N ALA A 105 17.61 -2.44 -26.55
CA ALA A 105 18.01 -1.31 -27.39
C ALA A 105 18.58 -0.15 -26.55
N ALA A 106 19.83 -0.29 -26.07
CA ALA A 106 20.61 0.84 -25.54
C ALA A 106 22.11 0.51 -25.42
N LYS A 107 22.82 0.34 -26.54
CA LYS A 107 24.28 0.49 -26.59
C LYS A 107 24.72 1.21 -27.86
N SER A 108 25.72 2.08 -27.68
CA SER A 108 26.25 3.10 -28.61
C SER A 108 25.26 4.27 -28.75
N VAL A 109 25.57 5.49 -28.34
CA VAL A 109 26.66 6.31 -28.89
C VAL A 109 27.19 7.27 -27.81
N SER A 110 28.45 7.12 -27.42
CA SER A 110 29.21 8.17 -26.77
C SER A 110 30.71 7.92 -26.98
N SER A 111 31.34 8.88 -27.66
CA SER A 111 32.78 9.07 -27.85
C SER A 111 33.50 8.07 -28.76
N ILE A 112 33.93 8.53 -29.94
CA ILE A 112 35.33 8.94 -30.14
C ILE A 112 35.47 9.73 -31.46
N ARG A 113 36.28 10.77 -31.33
CA ARG A 113 36.75 11.77 -32.28
C ARG A 113 37.82 11.16 -33.21
N MET A 114 38.03 11.80 -34.36
CA MET A 114 39.30 11.84 -35.11
C MET A 114 39.51 10.74 -36.18
N LEU A 115 39.09 11.05 -37.42
CA LEU A 115 39.86 11.09 -38.68
C LEU A 115 38.91 11.00 -39.88
#